data_AF-A0A961GGL3-F1
#
_entry.id   AF-A0A961GGL3-F1
#
_cell.length_a   1.000
_cell.length_b   1.000
_cell.length_c   1.000
_cell.angle_alpha   90.00
_cell.angle_beta   90.00
_cell.angle_gamma   90.00
#
_symmetry.space_group_name_H-M   'P 1'
#
loop_
_entity.id
_entity.type
_entity.pdbx_description
1 polymer ?
#
loop_
_entity_poly.entity_id
_entity_poly.type
_entity_poly.pdbx_seq_one_letter_code
_entity_poly.pdbx_strand_id
1 'polypeptide(L)'
;ASADTAAHFGVEPRVAMLSYSTGDSGSGADVDKVRAATEMVSKRRPDLPVAGPMQYDAAVDASVGQAKLPGSDVAGRATVFVFPDLNTGNNTYKAVQRSAGAVAIGPVLQGLRKPVNDLSRGATVRDIINTVAITAAQSQNTESPAT
;
A
#
# COMPACT_ATOMS: atom_id res chain seq x y z
N ALA A 1 -8.00 -4.38 -3.25
CA ALA A 1 -7.67 -4.96 -1.93
C ALA A 1 -7.00 -3.95 -1.01
N SER A 2 -5.76 -3.51 -1.27
CA SER A 2 -5.04 -2.62 -0.34
C SER A 2 -5.63 -1.22 -0.26
N ALA A 3 -6.02 -0.63 -1.39
CA ALA A 3 -6.78 0.64 -1.43
C ALA A 3 -8.09 0.54 -0.65
N ASP A 4 -8.86 -0.52 -0.89
CA ASP A 4 -10.12 -0.74 -0.16
C ASP A 4 -9.82 -0.88 1.33
N THR A 5 -8.83 -1.68 1.73
CA THR A 5 -8.44 -1.86 3.13
C THR A 5 -8.11 -0.52 3.80
N ALA A 6 -7.37 0.36 3.12
CA ALA A 6 -7.09 1.71 3.62
C ALA A 6 -8.39 2.51 3.87
N ALA A 7 -9.31 2.51 2.89
CA ALA A 7 -10.60 3.19 3.03
C ALA A 7 -11.42 2.66 4.21
N HIS A 8 -11.41 1.35 4.48
CA HIS A 8 -12.10 0.76 5.64
C HIS A 8 -11.53 1.22 6.99
N PHE A 9 -10.24 1.54 7.03
CA PHE A 9 -9.61 2.14 8.20
C PHE A 9 -9.71 3.68 8.22
N GLY A 10 -10.56 4.26 7.36
CA GLY A 10 -10.79 5.71 7.28
C GLY A 10 -9.64 6.48 6.62
N VAL A 11 -8.76 5.80 5.89
CA VAL A 11 -7.65 6.41 5.17
C VAL A 11 -8.02 6.58 3.71
N GLU A 12 -8.08 7.83 3.24
CA GLU A 12 -8.31 8.15 1.83
C GLU A 12 -7.21 7.52 0.96
N PRO A 13 -7.53 6.60 0.04
CA PRO A 13 -6.53 5.84 -0.69
C PRO A 13 -5.90 6.66 -1.84
N ARG A 14 -4.58 6.88 -1.74
CA ARG A 14 -3.72 7.41 -2.80
C ARG A 14 -2.58 6.44 -3.02
N VAL A 15 -2.65 5.68 -4.10
CA VAL A 15 -1.84 4.48 -4.31
C VAL A 15 -0.58 4.80 -5.11
N ALA A 16 0.57 4.73 -4.47
CA ALA A 16 1.87 4.79 -5.13
C ALA A 16 2.35 3.37 -5.48
N MET A 17 2.54 3.12 -6.77
CA MET A 17 3.15 1.90 -7.30
C MET A 17 4.67 2.10 -7.33
N LEU A 18 5.36 1.56 -6.33
CA LEU A 18 6.75 1.91 -6.03
C LEU A 18 7.77 1.25 -6.97
N SER A 19 8.80 2.02 -7.30
CA SER A 19 9.95 1.60 -8.10
C SER A 19 11.18 2.46 -7.75
N TYR A 20 12.36 2.09 -8.24
CA TYR A 20 13.52 2.98 -8.22
C TYR A 20 13.44 4.09 -9.30
N SER A 21 12.45 4.03 -10.20
CA SER A 21 12.19 5.04 -11.24
C SER A 21 10.90 5.82 -10.95
N THR A 22 10.82 7.04 -11.48
CA THR A 22 9.67 7.92 -11.39
C THR A 22 9.28 8.40 -12.79
N GLY A 23 8.04 8.16 -13.21
CA GLY A 23 7.59 8.52 -14.57
C GLY A 23 8.43 7.77 -15.61
N ASP A 24 9.15 8.50 -16.46
CA ASP A 24 9.99 7.92 -17.53
C ASP A 24 11.51 8.02 -17.23
N SER A 25 11.89 8.30 -15.98
CA SER A 25 13.29 8.54 -15.60
C SER A 25 14.20 7.31 -15.69
N GLY A 26 13.62 6.12 -15.85
CA GLY A 26 14.34 4.85 -15.89
C GLY A 26 13.59 3.81 -16.71
N SER A 27 14.31 2.77 -17.11
CA SER A 27 13.81 1.68 -17.95
C SER A 27 14.40 0.35 -17.51
N GLY A 28 13.73 -0.75 -17.84
CA GLY A 28 14.19 -2.10 -17.55
C GLY A 28 13.10 -2.95 -16.91
N ALA A 29 13.32 -4.26 -16.87
CA ALA A 29 12.29 -5.24 -16.54
C ALA A 29 11.51 -4.94 -15.24
N ASP A 30 12.20 -4.47 -14.18
CA ASP A 30 11.54 -4.12 -12.91
C ASP A 30 10.70 -2.84 -12.99
N VAL A 31 11.15 -1.84 -13.75
CA VAL A 31 10.38 -0.60 -13.98
C VAL A 31 9.19 -0.88 -14.88
N ASP A 32 9.39 -1.66 -15.94
CA ASP A 32 8.37 -2.02 -16.91
C ASP A 32 7.27 -2.87 -16.27
N LYS A 33 7.63 -3.78 -15.35
CA LYS A 33 6.69 -4.53 -14.51
C LYS A 33 5.77 -3.61 -13.72
N VAL A 34 6.33 -2.59 -13.04
CA VAL A 34 5.54 -1.66 -12.22
C VAL A 34 4.68 -0.75 -13.10
N ARG A 35 5.20 -0.30 -14.24
CA ARG A 35 4.46 0.49 -15.23
C ARG A 35 3.24 -0.27 -15.75
N ALA A 36 3.46 -1.50 -16.22
CA ALA A 36 2.39 -2.37 -16.70
C ALA A 36 1.35 -2.64 -15.59
N ALA A 37 1.79 -2.89 -14.36
CA ALA A 37 0.89 -3.04 -13.22
C ALA A 37 0.05 -1.79 -12.95
N THR A 38 0.66 -0.61 -13.01
CA THR A 38 -0.02 0.68 -12.82
C THR A 38 -1.11 0.87 -13.88
N GLU A 39 -0.78 0.65 -15.16
CA GLU A 39 -1.75 0.74 -16.25
C GLU A 39 -2.91 -0.25 -16.11
N MET A 40 -2.63 -1.47 -15.66
CA MET A 40 -3.68 -2.47 -15.38
C MET A 40 -4.63 -2.01 -14.28
N VAL A 41 -4.11 -1.39 -13.22
CA VAL A 41 -4.94 -0.84 -12.13
C VAL A 41 -5.78 0.33 -12.64
N SER A 42 -5.18 1.31 -13.33
CA SER A 42 -5.91 2.47 -13.87
C SER A 42 -7.05 2.08 -14.81
N LYS A 43 -6.86 1.02 -15.63
CA LYS A 43 -7.92 0.49 -16.50
C LYS A 43 -9.05 -0.20 -15.74
N ARG A 44 -8.73 -0.91 -14.64
CA ARG A 44 -9.72 -1.68 -13.86
C ARG A 44 -10.46 -0.87 -12.81
N ARG A 45 -9.82 0.20 -12.30
CA ARG A 45 -10.32 1.08 -11.24
C ARG A 45 -10.01 2.53 -11.60
N PRO A 46 -10.67 3.10 -12.62
CA PRO A 46 -10.43 4.48 -13.05
C PRO A 46 -10.82 5.52 -11.98
N ASP A 47 -11.62 5.10 -10.99
CA ASP A 47 -12.00 5.88 -9.81
C ASP A 47 -10.89 6.03 -8.77
N LEU A 48 -9.86 5.17 -8.81
CA LEU A 48 -8.84 5.09 -7.78
C LEU A 48 -7.64 5.98 -8.13
N PRO A 49 -7.24 6.94 -7.28
CA PRO A 49 -6.00 7.68 -7.46
C PRO A 49 -4.80 6.73 -7.36
N VAL A 50 -4.19 6.43 -8.50
CA VAL A 50 -3.02 5.54 -8.61
C VAL A 50 -1.96 6.17 -9.50
N ALA A 51 -0.70 6.09 -9.09
CA ALA A 51 0.42 6.58 -9.89
C ALA A 51 1.66 5.68 -9.73
N GLY A 52 2.38 5.50 -10.83
CA GLY A 52 3.67 4.86 -10.87
C GLY A 52 4.16 4.60 -12.30
N PRO A 53 5.38 4.10 -12.47
CA PRO A 53 6.36 3.81 -11.42
C PRO A 53 6.77 5.08 -10.66
N MET A 54 6.95 4.98 -9.34
CA MET A 54 7.24 6.11 -8.47
C MET A 54 8.29 5.77 -7.41
N GLN A 55 9.30 6.63 -7.25
CA GLN A 55 10.23 6.52 -6.13
C GLN A 55 9.57 6.89 -4.80
N TYR A 56 10.08 6.33 -3.70
CA TYR A 56 9.53 6.57 -2.37
C TYR A 56 9.55 8.05 -1.98
N ASP A 57 10.63 8.78 -2.29
CA ASP A 57 10.75 10.21 -2.03
C ASP A 57 9.65 11.01 -2.75
N ALA A 58 9.40 10.71 -4.02
CA ALA A 58 8.33 11.30 -4.82
C ALA A 58 6.93 10.96 -4.30
N ALA A 59 6.76 9.84 -3.60
CA ALA A 59 5.48 9.42 -3.04
C ALA A 59 5.13 10.17 -1.74
N VAL A 60 6.12 10.46 -0.89
CA VAL A 60 5.90 10.97 0.47
C VAL A 60 6.22 12.45 0.65
N ASP A 61 7.14 13.02 -0.14
CA ASP A 61 7.55 14.42 -0.02
C ASP A 61 6.82 15.29 -1.04
N ALA A 62 6.08 16.29 -0.57
CA ALA A 62 5.29 17.18 -1.41
C ALA A 62 6.15 17.96 -2.42
N SER A 63 7.35 18.39 -2.03
CA SER A 63 8.24 19.16 -2.90
C SER A 63 8.85 18.28 -3.99
N VAL A 64 9.30 17.07 -3.65
CA VAL A 64 9.84 16.10 -4.60
C VAL A 64 8.75 15.58 -5.52
N GLY A 65 7.56 15.29 -4.98
CA GLY A 65 6.38 14.86 -5.75
C GLY A 65 5.99 15.90 -6.80
N GLN A 66 5.87 17.17 -6.41
CA GLN A 66 5.56 18.26 -7.33
C GLN A 66 6.63 18.45 -8.42
N ALA A 67 7.91 18.25 -8.06
CA ALA A 67 9.02 18.39 -9.01
C ALA A 67 9.10 17.22 -10.01
N LYS A 68 8.90 15.98 -9.57
CA LYS A 68 9.05 14.78 -10.42
C LYS A 68 7.77 14.36 -11.14
N LEU A 69 6.59 14.64 -10.58
CA LEU A 69 5.27 14.29 -11.14
C LEU A 69 4.26 15.45 -10.93
N PRO A 70 4.46 16.58 -11.62
CA PRO A 70 3.58 17.74 -11.48
C PRO A 70 2.13 17.38 -11.86
N GLY A 71 1.18 17.81 -11.02
CA GLY A 71 -0.26 17.58 -11.26
C GLY A 71 -0.75 16.17 -10.89
N SER A 72 0.09 15.31 -10.30
CA SER A 72 -0.35 14.01 -9.80
C SER A 72 -1.17 14.16 -8.52
N ASP A 73 -2.33 13.48 -8.46
CA ASP A 73 -3.15 13.37 -7.24
C ASP A 73 -2.55 12.42 -6.18
N VAL A 74 -1.44 11.76 -6.48
CA VAL A 74 -0.76 10.77 -5.61
C VAL A 74 0.62 11.24 -5.17
N ALA A 75 1.42 11.84 -6.06
CA ALA A 75 2.79 12.24 -5.74
C ALA A 75 2.84 13.22 -4.56
N GLY A 76 3.73 12.96 -3.61
CA GLY A 76 3.91 13.72 -2.37
C GLY A 76 2.74 13.61 -1.37
N ARG A 77 1.74 12.78 -1.66
CA ARG A 77 0.50 12.65 -0.88
C ARG A 77 0.07 11.19 -0.73
N ALA A 78 0.93 10.23 -1.07
CA ALA A 78 0.58 8.82 -1.08
C ALA A 78 0.26 8.32 0.33
N THR A 79 -0.81 7.53 0.44
CA THR A 79 -1.24 6.89 1.69
C THR A 79 -1.14 5.37 1.62
N VAL A 80 -1.07 4.81 0.41
CA VAL A 80 -0.93 3.38 0.17
C VAL A 80 0.30 3.15 -0.71
N PHE A 81 1.19 2.28 -0.25
CA PHE A 81 2.46 1.97 -0.92
C PHE A 81 2.46 0.53 -1.40
N VAL A 82 2.52 0.33 -2.72
CA VAL A 82 2.58 -0.99 -3.34
C VAL A 82 4.00 -1.26 -3.79
N PHE A 83 4.65 -2.24 -3.14
CA PHE A 83 6.03 -2.62 -3.44
C PHE A 83 6.11 -3.60 -4.62
N PRO A 84 7.21 -3.57 -5.41
CA PRO A 84 7.36 -4.42 -6.61
C PRO A 84 7.61 -5.90 -6.30
N ASP A 85 8.00 -6.21 -5.06
CA ASP A 85 8.27 -7.56 -4.56
C ASP A 85 8.31 -7.60 -3.02
N LEU A 86 8.31 -8.81 -2.49
CA LEU A 86 8.34 -9.08 -1.05
C LEU A 86 9.66 -8.65 -0.39
N ASN A 87 10.79 -8.75 -1.09
CA ASN A 87 12.10 -8.42 -0.52
C ASN A 87 12.15 -6.92 -0.18
N THR A 88 11.77 -6.08 -1.14
CA THR A 88 11.69 -4.62 -0.98
C THR A 88 10.66 -4.27 0.09
N GLY A 89 9.43 -4.80 -0.01
CA GLY A 89 8.38 -4.51 0.97
C GLY A 89 8.77 -4.89 2.40
N ASN A 90 9.30 -6.10 2.60
CA ASN A 90 9.68 -6.61 3.92
C ASN A 90 10.85 -5.85 4.54
N ASN A 91 11.88 -5.52 3.75
CA ASN A 91 13.00 -4.72 4.25
C ASN A 91 12.56 -3.29 4.57
N THR A 92 11.78 -2.65 3.71
CA THR A 92 11.36 -1.26 3.91
C THR A 92 10.48 -1.10 5.15
N TYR A 93 9.44 -1.93 5.34
CA TYR A 93 8.56 -1.73 6.51
C TYR A 93 9.30 -1.98 7.83
N LYS A 94 10.22 -2.96 7.87
CA LYS A 94 11.05 -3.22 9.06
C LYS A 94 12.04 -2.10 9.31
N ALA A 95 12.68 -1.57 8.26
CA ALA A 95 13.57 -0.44 8.38
C ALA A 95 12.84 0.77 8.98
N VAL A 96 11.68 1.14 8.43
CA VAL A 96 10.86 2.25 8.92
C VAL A 96 10.40 2.01 10.37
N GLN A 97 9.91 0.82 10.69
CA GLN A 97 9.52 0.46 12.06
C GLN A 97 10.66 0.67 13.05
N ARG A 98 11.87 0.20 12.71
CA ARG A 98 13.02 0.21 13.63
C ARG A 98 13.71 1.58 13.70
N SER A 99 13.80 2.31 12.60
CA SER A 99 14.52 3.58 12.54
C SER A 99 13.68 4.77 12.98
N ALA A 100 12.38 4.78 12.66
CA ALA A 100 11.48 5.89 12.98
C ALA A 100 10.64 5.66 14.24
N GLY A 101 10.79 4.50 14.89
CA GLY A 101 9.93 4.10 16.02
C GLY A 101 8.46 3.95 15.62
N ALA A 102 8.18 3.76 14.32
CA ALA A 102 6.84 3.66 13.80
C ALA A 102 6.15 2.39 14.33
N VAL A 103 4.87 2.51 14.67
CA VAL A 103 4.04 1.36 15.02
C VAL A 103 3.71 0.61 13.74
N ALA A 104 4.14 -0.65 13.65
CA ALA A 104 3.77 -1.54 12.56
C ALA A 104 2.75 -2.56 13.07
N ILE A 105 1.59 -2.64 12.42
CA ILE A 105 0.54 -3.61 12.74
C ILE A 105 0.37 -4.56 11.55
N GLY A 106 0.53 -5.86 11.79
CA GLY A 106 0.39 -6.90 10.77
C GLY A 106 1.27 -8.14 11.01
N PRO A 107 1.33 -9.06 10.03
CA PRO A 107 0.72 -8.97 8.71
C PRO A 107 -0.82 -9.01 8.75
N VAL A 108 -1.46 -8.20 7.90
CA VAL A 108 -2.91 -8.24 7.70
C VAL A 108 -3.18 -8.88 6.34
N LEU A 109 -3.87 -10.02 6.33
CA LEU A 109 -4.25 -10.70 5.10
C LEU A 109 -5.45 -10.00 4.47
N GLN A 110 -5.43 -9.92 3.14
CA GLN A 110 -6.42 -9.19 2.34
C GLN A 110 -6.88 -10.08 1.16
N GLY A 111 -8.11 -9.85 0.68
CA GLY A 111 -8.65 -10.56 -0.49
C GLY A 111 -9.25 -11.94 -0.21
N LEU A 112 -9.39 -12.34 1.07
CA LEU A 112 -10.06 -13.58 1.46
C LEU A 112 -11.58 -13.38 1.56
N ARG A 113 -12.35 -14.45 1.29
CA ARG A 113 -13.83 -14.44 1.45
C ARG A 113 -14.30 -14.24 2.89
N LYS A 114 -13.48 -14.64 3.86
CA LYS A 114 -13.66 -14.39 5.30
C LYS A 114 -12.29 -14.00 5.86
N PRO A 115 -12.22 -13.07 6.84
CA PRO A 115 -10.96 -12.64 7.37
C PRO A 115 -10.31 -13.74 8.20
N VAL A 116 -9.07 -14.04 7.86
CA VAL A 116 -8.16 -14.89 8.61
C VAL A 116 -6.86 -14.11 8.65
N ASN A 117 -6.25 -13.94 9.82
CA ASN A 117 -4.96 -13.27 9.94
C ASN A 117 -3.98 -14.18 10.64
N ASP A 118 -2.72 -14.07 10.23
CA ASP A 118 -1.61 -14.82 10.80
C ASP A 118 -0.86 -13.96 11.82
N LEU A 119 -0.32 -14.60 12.84
CA LEU A 119 0.48 -13.95 13.86
C LEU A 119 1.92 -14.44 13.75
N SER A 120 2.86 -13.50 13.85
CA SER A 120 4.27 -13.85 13.99
C SER A 120 4.48 -14.70 15.25
N ARG A 121 5.43 -15.65 15.20
CA ARG A 121 5.82 -16.46 16.37
C ARG A 121 6.28 -15.63 17.57
N GLY A 122 6.72 -14.39 17.33
CA GLY A 122 7.15 -13.44 18.36
C GLY A 122 6.09 -12.40 18.74
N ALA A 123 4.81 -12.63 18.43
CA ALA A 123 3.74 -11.67 18.72
C ALA A 123 3.61 -11.39 20.23
N THR A 124 3.50 -10.11 20.58
CA THR A 124 3.18 -9.68 21.94
C THR A 124 1.67 -9.78 22.19
N VAL A 125 1.25 -9.71 23.46
CA VAL A 125 -0.19 -9.62 23.82
C VAL A 125 -0.87 -8.47 23.07
N ARG A 126 -0.18 -7.33 22.92
CA ARG A 126 -0.70 -6.17 22.19
C ARG A 126 -0.88 -6.46 20.70
N ASP A 127 0.04 -7.20 20.08
CA ASP A 127 -0.08 -7.59 18.67
C ASP A 127 -1.27 -8.53 18.45
N ILE A 128 -1.51 -9.45 19.38
CA ILE A 128 -2.67 -10.35 19.35
C ILE A 128 -3.97 -9.55 19.42
N ILE A 129 -4.10 -8.64 20.40
CA ILE A 129 -5.28 -7.78 20.56
C ILE A 129 -5.52 -6.95 19.30
N ASN A 130 -4.48 -6.30 18.77
CA ASN A 130 -4.58 -5.51 17.55
C ASN A 130 -5.03 -6.34 16.35
N THR A 131 -4.49 -7.56 16.21
CA THR A 131 -4.83 -8.47 15.10
C THR A 131 -6.29 -8.94 15.20
N VAL A 132 -6.77 -9.26 16.40
CA VAL A 132 -8.18 -9.62 16.62
C VAL A 132 -9.09 -8.43 16.31
N ALA A 133 -8.75 -7.21 16.76
CA ALA A 133 -9.51 -6.00 16.47
C ALA A 133 -9.59 -5.73 14.95
N ILE A 134 -8.48 -5.89 14.23
CA ILE A 134 -8.43 -5.79 12.77
C ILE A 134 -9.29 -6.87 12.11
N THR A 135 -9.17 -8.11 12.55
CA THR A 135 -9.95 -9.23 11.99
C THR A 135 -11.45 -9.00 12.17
N ALA A 136 -11.87 -8.49 13.34
CA ALA A 136 -13.26 -8.13 13.61
C ALA A 136 -13.73 -7.00 12.69
N ALA A 137 -12.93 -5.94 12.51
CA ALA A 137 -13.24 -4.85 11.58
C ALA A 137 -13.36 -5.34 10.13
N GLN A 138 -12.45 -6.22 9.68
CA GLN A 138 -12.55 -6.83 8.35
C GLN A 138 -13.81 -7.69 8.18
N SER A 139 -14.30 -8.31 9.26
CA SER A 139 -15.47 -9.21 9.21
C SER A 139 -16.79 -8.46 9.05
N GLN A 140 -16.91 -7.27 9.64
CA GLN A 140 -18.08 -6.38 9.51
C GLN A 140 -18.32 -5.96 8.05
N ASN A 141 -17.31 -6.10 7.21
CA ASN A 141 -17.33 -5.73 5.81
C ASN A 141 -17.69 -6.92 4.87
N THR A 142 -17.98 -8.10 5.44
CA THR A 142 -18.39 -9.29 4.69
C THR A 142 -19.90 -9.34 4.45
N GLU A 143 -20.66 -8.34 4.92
CA GLU A 143 -22.04 -8.13 4.49
C GLU A 143 -22.03 -7.62 3.04
N SER A 144 -21.97 -8.55 2.08
CA SER A 144 -22.43 -8.25 0.73
C SER A 144 -23.93 -7.93 0.79
N PRO A 145 -24.43 -6.95 0.02
CA PRO A 145 -25.86 -6.87 -0.22
C PRO A 145 -26.29 -8.21 -0.82
N ALA A 146 -27.21 -8.89 -0.14
CA ALA A 146 -27.89 -10.03 -0.70
C ALA A 146 -28.83 -9.52 -1.80
N THR A 147 -28.33 -9.43 -3.05
CA THR A 147 -29.13 -9.46 -4.30
C THR A 147 -28.20 -9.56 -5.50
#